data_AF-A0A3N7CTP2-F1
#
_entry.id   AF-A0A3N7CTP2-F1
#
_cell.length_a   1.000
_cell.length_b   1.000
_cell.length_c   1.000
_cell.angle_alpha   90.00
_cell.angle_beta   90.00
_cell.angle_gamma   90.00
#
_symmetry.space_group_name_H-M   'P 1'
#
loop_
_entity.id
_entity.type
_entity.pdbx_description
1 polymer ?
#
loop_
_entity_poly.entity_id
_entity_poly.type
_entity_poly.pdbx_seq_one_letter_code
_entity_poly.pdbx_strand_id
1 'polypeptide(L)'
;MSSAPKNARFPQQPSLDITLKFLQVSMNNVEQLMNFQISTSRIQLDNYAKSLQALSQAETPQEALSQISSIAKENANQAMECSGEFCGILSKAQEELQGLALEHLGSVQDSLQGMASYLQQPATTSKKK
;
A
#
# COMPACT_ATOMS: atom_id res chain seq x y z
N MET A 1 1.50 -54.42 18.40
CA MET A 1 0.71 -53.36 17.72
C MET A 1 0.93 -52.07 18.50
N SER A 2 1.89 -51.25 18.08
CA SER A 2 2.28 -50.03 18.79
C SER A 2 1.77 -48.82 18.00
N SER A 3 0.82 -48.12 18.60
CA SER A 3 0.15 -46.93 18.05
C SER A 3 1.12 -45.75 17.97
N ALA A 4 1.39 -45.30 16.76
CA ALA A 4 2.07 -44.02 16.52
C ALA A 4 1.24 -42.86 17.10
N PRO A 5 1.87 -41.83 17.70
CA PRO A 5 1.15 -40.69 18.21
C PRO A 5 0.60 -39.86 17.04
N LYS A 6 -0.72 -39.89 16.87
CA LYS A 6 -1.48 -38.91 16.09
C LYS A 6 -1.45 -37.57 16.84
N ASN A 7 -1.26 -36.50 16.08
CA ASN A 7 -1.40 -35.09 16.46
C ASN A 7 -0.20 -34.42 17.11
N ALA A 8 0.92 -34.34 16.39
CA ALA A 8 1.67 -33.08 16.34
C ALA A 8 1.14 -32.28 15.14
N ARG A 9 0.05 -31.52 15.34
CA ARG A 9 -0.38 -30.54 14.35
C ARG A 9 0.64 -29.41 14.42
N PHE A 10 1.64 -29.48 13.56
CA PHE A 10 2.54 -28.35 13.31
C PHE A 10 1.68 -27.10 13.01
N PRO A 11 2.00 -25.91 13.55
CA PRO A 11 1.34 -24.67 13.18
C PRO A 11 1.81 -24.28 11.77
N GLN A 12 1.37 -25.02 10.76
CA GLN A 12 1.54 -24.64 9.38
C GLN A 12 0.36 -23.75 9.00
N GLN A 13 0.62 -22.44 8.87
CA GLN A 13 -0.01 -21.48 7.95
C GLN A 13 0.02 -19.98 8.35
N PRO A 14 0.42 -19.51 9.55
CA PRO A 14 0.33 -18.07 9.85
C PRO A 14 1.29 -17.21 9.02
N SER A 15 2.48 -17.71 8.68
CA SER A 15 3.47 -16.98 7.87
C SER A 15 3.05 -16.82 6.40
N LEU A 16 2.31 -17.80 5.86
CA LEU A 16 1.86 -17.82 4.47
C LEU A 16 0.69 -16.83 4.27
N ASP A 17 -0.22 -16.75 5.25
CA ASP A 17 -1.33 -15.78 5.27
C ASP A 17 -0.83 -14.33 5.30
N ILE A 18 0.14 -14.03 6.16
CA ILE A 18 0.71 -12.69 6.30
C ILE A 18 1.46 -12.25 5.03
N THR A 19 2.19 -13.18 4.40
CA THR A 19 2.89 -12.89 3.14
C THR A 19 1.90 -12.55 2.02
N LEU A 20 0.78 -13.28 1.94
CA LEU A 20 -0.29 -13.00 0.98
C LEU A 20 -0.96 -11.65 1.25
N LYS A 21 -1.23 -11.31 2.53
CA LYS A 21 -1.75 -9.99 2.92
C LYS A 21 -0.80 -8.86 2.53
N PHE A 22 0.50 -9.00 2.78
CA PHE A 22 1.52 -8.04 2.36
C PHE A 22 1.53 -7.84 0.85
N LEU A 23 1.47 -8.93 0.07
CA LEU A 23 1.41 -8.86 -1.39
C LEU A 23 0.14 -8.13 -1.86
N GLN A 24 -1.01 -8.47 -1.27
CA GLN A 24 -2.30 -7.86 -1.61
C GLN A 24 -2.29 -6.35 -1.32
N VAL A 25 -1.84 -5.93 -0.14
CA VAL A 25 -1.73 -4.50 0.22
C VAL A 25 -0.74 -3.79 -0.70
N SER A 26 0.40 -4.41 -1.00
CA SER A 26 1.38 -3.84 -1.93
C SER A 26 0.80 -3.64 -3.33
N MET A 27 0.06 -4.62 -3.87
CA MET A 27 -0.59 -4.51 -5.17
C MET A 27 -1.65 -3.40 -5.18
N ASN A 28 -2.48 -3.32 -4.15
CA ASN A 28 -3.50 -2.27 -4.02
C ASN A 28 -2.88 -0.87 -3.96
N ASN A 29 -1.74 -0.71 -3.29
CA ASN A 29 -1.02 0.56 -3.21
C ASN A 29 -0.37 0.93 -4.54
N VAL A 30 0.17 -0.03 -5.28
CA VAL A 30 0.69 0.19 -6.64
C VAL A 30 -0.43 0.57 -7.61
N GLU A 31 -1.60 -0.06 -7.52
CA GLU A 31 -2.77 0.29 -8.33
C GLU A 31 -3.23 1.73 -8.07
N GLN A 32 -3.36 2.13 -6.80
CA GLN A 32 -3.69 3.50 -6.42
C GLN A 32 -2.66 4.51 -6.99
N LEU A 33 -1.37 4.19 -6.89
CA LEU A 33 -0.31 5.04 -7.43
C LEU A 33 -0.35 5.15 -8.96
N MET A 34 -0.64 4.06 -9.66
CA MET A 34 -0.81 4.08 -11.12
C MET A 34 -2.03 4.91 -11.53
N ASN A 35 -3.16 4.74 -10.84
CA ASN A 35 -4.37 5.52 -11.09
C ASN A 35 -4.12 7.03 -10.90
N PHE A 36 -3.40 7.40 -9.84
CA PHE A 36 -2.94 8.76 -9.63
C PHE A 36 -2.09 9.27 -10.80
N GLN A 37 -1.04 8.53 -11.20
CA GLN A 37 -0.19 8.92 -12.33
C GLN A 37 -0.98 9.12 -13.63
N ILE A 38 -1.92 8.22 -13.93
CA ILE A 38 -2.79 8.31 -15.12
C ILE A 38 -3.65 9.57 -15.05
N SER A 39 -4.24 9.86 -13.89
CA SER A 39 -5.06 11.06 -13.68
C SER A 39 -4.24 12.35 -13.89
N THR A 40 -3.08 12.46 -13.24
CA THR A 40 -2.18 13.61 -13.40
C THR A 40 -1.72 13.78 -14.85
N SER A 41 -1.40 12.68 -15.54
CA SER A 41 -0.97 12.71 -16.95
C SER A 41 -2.10 13.23 -17.87
N ARG A 42 -3.35 12.83 -17.62
CA ARG A 42 -4.50 13.33 -18.38
C ARG A 42 -4.69 14.83 -18.21
N ILE A 43 -4.55 15.34 -16.98
CA ILE A 43 -4.62 16.77 -16.69
C ILE A 43 -3.53 17.53 -17.45
N GLN A 44 -2.29 17.03 -17.45
CA GLN A 44 -1.19 17.67 -18.20
C GLN A 44 -1.43 17.68 -19.71
N LEU A 45 -1.93 16.58 -20.27
CA LEU A 45 -2.28 16.51 -21.70
C LEU A 45 -3.38 17.52 -22.06
N ASP A 46 -4.39 17.68 -21.20
CA ASP A 46 -5.45 18.66 -21.39
C ASP A 46 -4.91 20.10 -21.32
N ASN A 47 -4.02 20.40 -20.37
CA ASN A 47 -3.36 21.71 -20.26
C ASN A 47 -2.48 22.02 -21.49
N TYR A 48 -1.81 21.02 -22.07
CA TYR A 48 -1.09 21.19 -23.34
C TYR A 48 -2.04 21.45 -24.51
N ALA A 49 -3.14 20.70 -24.60
CA ALA A 49 -4.14 20.91 -25.64
C ALA A 49 -4.74 22.33 -25.58
N LYS A 50 -5.09 22.81 -24.38
CA LYS A 50 -5.55 24.17 -24.14
C LYS A 50 -4.52 25.22 -24.54
N SER A 51 -3.24 24.98 -24.23
CA SER A 51 -2.15 25.91 -24.59
C SER A 51 -1.95 25.98 -26.11
N LEU A 52 -2.01 24.84 -26.80
CA LEU A 52 -1.96 24.79 -28.27
C LEU A 52 -3.18 25.47 -28.89
N GLN A 53 -4.36 25.28 -28.30
CA GLN A 53 -5.57 25.96 -28.73
C GLN A 53 -5.43 27.48 -28.61
N ALA A 54 -4.96 27.97 -27.47
CA ALA A 54 -4.69 29.39 -27.25
C ALA A 54 -3.72 29.98 -28.29
N LEU A 55 -2.66 29.24 -28.63
CA LEU A 55 -1.73 29.64 -29.69
C LEU A 55 -2.39 29.68 -31.07
N SER A 56 -3.29 28.74 -31.36
CA SER A 56 -3.92 28.61 -32.68
C SER A 56 -5.09 29.57 -32.91
N GLN A 57 -5.77 30.00 -31.85
CA GLN A 57 -7.01 30.78 -31.92
C GLN A 57 -6.84 32.25 -31.56
N ALA A 58 -5.72 32.63 -30.92
CA ALA A 58 -5.46 34.02 -30.58
C ALA A 58 -5.26 34.89 -31.82
N GLU A 59 -5.84 36.09 -31.79
CA GLU A 59 -5.69 37.06 -32.88
C GLU A 59 -4.33 37.77 -32.81
N THR A 60 -3.71 37.78 -31.63
CA THR A 60 -2.40 38.41 -31.40
C THR A 60 -1.50 37.56 -30.50
N PRO A 61 -0.17 37.70 -30.63
CA PRO A 61 0.78 37.04 -29.73
C PRO A 61 0.57 37.40 -28.25
N GLN A 62 0.20 38.64 -27.95
CA GLN A 62 -0.05 39.10 -26.58
C GLN A 62 -1.27 38.41 -25.96
N GLU A 63 -2.33 38.22 -26.74
CA GLU A 63 -3.51 37.47 -26.30
C GLU A 63 -3.15 36.01 -26.02
N ALA A 64 -2.43 35.34 -26.93
CA ALA A 64 -1.95 33.98 -26.74
C ALA A 64 -1.12 33.84 -25.45
N LEU A 65 -0.18 34.76 -25.22
CA LEU A 65 0.65 34.79 -24.02
C LEU A 65 -0.18 34.98 -22.75
N SER A 66 -1.21 35.82 -22.79
CA SER A 66 -2.11 36.02 -21.65
C SER A 66 -2.90 34.76 -21.32
N GLN A 67 -3.45 34.08 -22.33
CA GLN A 67 -4.19 32.83 -22.16
C GLN A 67 -3.29 31.70 -21.64
N ILE A 68 -2.09 31.52 -22.22
CA ILE A 68 -1.11 30.53 -21.77
C ILE A 68 -0.65 30.80 -20.33
N SER A 69 -0.44 32.07 -19.97
CA SER A 69 -0.09 32.46 -18.60
C SER A 69 -1.19 32.08 -17.60
N SER A 70 -2.46 32.26 -17.97
CA SER A 70 -3.59 31.82 -17.16
C SER A 70 -3.62 30.30 -16.99
N ILE A 71 -3.42 29.54 -18.07
CA ILE A 71 -3.34 28.07 -18.03
C ILE A 71 -2.18 27.61 -17.15
N ALA A 72 -1.01 28.26 -17.26
CA ALA A 72 0.16 27.94 -16.46
C ALA A 72 -0.09 28.18 -14.96
N LYS A 73 -0.80 29.26 -14.61
CA LYS A 73 -1.19 29.57 -13.23
C LYS A 73 -2.16 28.53 -12.66
N GLU A 74 -3.15 28.12 -13.45
CA GLU A 74 -4.08 27.07 -13.05
C GLU A 74 -3.37 25.73 -12.86
N ASN A 75 -2.49 25.36 -13.79
CA ASN A 75 -1.66 24.16 -13.71
C ASN A 75 -0.75 24.15 -12.47
N ALA A 76 -0.22 25.31 -12.04
CA ALA A 76 0.55 25.43 -10.81
C ALA A 76 -0.29 25.11 -9.55
N ASN A 77 -1.54 25.58 -9.51
CA ASN A 77 -2.47 25.25 -8.42
C ASN A 77 -2.80 23.75 -8.41
N GLN A 78 -3.10 23.18 -9.58
CA GLN A 78 -3.37 21.74 -9.73
C GLN A 78 -2.17 20.89 -9.32
N ALA A 79 -0.94 21.34 -9.59
CA ALA A 79 0.27 20.63 -9.16
C ALA A 79 0.40 20.58 -7.64
N MET A 80 0.02 21.65 -6.93
CA MET A 80 -0.04 21.64 -5.46
C MET A 80 -1.08 20.66 -4.95
N GLU A 81 -2.28 20.63 -5.54
CA GLU A 81 -3.33 19.66 -5.18
C GLU A 81 -2.87 18.21 -5.40
N CYS A 82 -2.28 17.93 -6.58
CA CYS A 82 -1.70 16.61 -6.89
C CYS A 82 -0.62 16.20 -5.87
N SER A 83 0.20 17.15 -5.42
CA SER A 83 1.23 16.86 -4.40
C SER A 83 0.61 16.46 -3.05
N GLY A 84 -0.50 17.08 -2.66
CA GLY A 84 -1.25 16.72 -1.46
C GLY A 84 -1.88 15.33 -1.57
N GLU A 85 -2.52 15.03 -2.71
CA GLU A 85 -3.09 13.71 -2.98
C GLU A 85 -2.01 12.62 -2.97
N PHE A 86 -0.86 12.87 -3.61
CA PHE A 86 0.27 11.94 -3.61
C PHE A 86 0.80 11.65 -2.21
N CYS A 87 1.00 12.69 -1.39
CA CYS A 87 1.38 12.54 0.01
C CYS A 87 0.34 11.73 0.81
N GLY A 88 -0.95 11.92 0.53
CA GLY A 88 -2.03 11.13 1.12
C GLY A 88 -1.95 9.65 0.76
N ILE A 89 -1.75 9.33 -0.53
CA ILE A 89 -1.60 7.95 -1.01
C ILE A 89 -0.40 7.27 -0.34
N LEU A 90 0.75 7.95 -0.29
CA LEU A 90 1.95 7.40 0.34
C LEU A 90 1.78 7.19 1.85
N SER A 91 1.18 8.16 2.54
CA SER A 91 0.96 8.07 4.00
C SER A 91 0.06 6.88 4.33
N LYS A 92 -1.04 6.72 3.58
CA LYS A 92 -1.95 5.58 3.75
C LYS A 92 -1.27 4.24 3.45
N ALA A 93 -0.49 4.17 2.36
CA ALA A 93 0.25 2.96 2.02
C ALA A 93 1.26 2.58 3.12
N GLN A 94 1.93 3.57 3.71
CA GLN A 94 2.84 3.37 4.82
C GLN A 94 2.10 2.86 6.07
N GLU A 95 0.95 3.45 6.43
CA GLU A 95 0.13 3.01 7.55
C GLU A 95 -0.33 1.54 7.39
N GLU A 96 -0.82 1.17 6.21
CA GLU A 96 -1.28 -0.20 5.92
C GLU A 96 -0.14 -1.22 6.03
N LEU A 97 1.03 -0.92 5.46
CA LEU A 97 2.21 -1.79 5.53
C LEU A 97 2.77 -1.88 6.95
N GLN A 98 2.78 -0.78 7.70
CA GLN A 98 3.21 -0.76 9.10
C GLN A 98 2.26 -1.61 9.96
N GLY A 99 0.94 -1.48 9.75
CA GLY A 99 -0.06 -2.29 10.44
C GLY A 99 0.17 -3.78 10.25
N LEU A 100 0.42 -4.22 9.00
CA LEU A 100 0.75 -5.61 8.70
C LEU A 100 2.07 -6.08 9.33
N ALA A 101 3.08 -5.21 9.39
CA ALA A 101 4.35 -5.54 10.03
C ALA A 101 4.17 -5.76 11.55
N LEU A 102 3.34 -4.95 12.20
CA LEU A 102 3.00 -5.08 13.60
C LEU A 102 2.16 -6.34 13.87
N GLU A 103 1.17 -6.65 13.01
CA GLU A 103 0.41 -7.91 13.08
C GLU A 103 1.35 -9.12 12.99
N HIS A 104 2.32 -9.08 12.09
CA HIS A 104 3.32 -10.14 11.95
C HIS A 104 4.16 -10.34 13.21
N LEU A 105 4.67 -9.25 13.78
CA LEU A 105 5.46 -9.30 15.02
C LEU A 105 4.63 -9.86 16.18
N GLY A 106 3.37 -9.45 16.32
CA GLY A 106 2.45 -9.99 17.32
C GLY A 106 2.24 -11.50 17.16
N SER A 107 1.97 -11.96 15.93
CA SER A 107 1.81 -13.39 15.62
C SER A 107 3.05 -14.23 15.94
N VAL A 108 4.25 -13.69 15.66
CA VAL A 108 5.52 -14.33 16.00
C VAL A 108 5.70 -14.41 17.51
N GLN A 109 5.44 -13.32 18.23
CA GLN A 109 5.52 -13.28 19.70
C GLN A 109 4.57 -14.31 20.36
N ASP A 110 3.34 -14.42 19.88
CA ASP A 110 2.36 -15.39 20.38
C ASP A 110 2.81 -16.82 20.11
N SER A 111 3.38 -17.07 18.93
CA SER A 111 3.94 -18.38 18.57
C SER A 111 5.11 -18.77 19.47
N LEU A 112 6.02 -17.84 19.78
CA LEU A 112 7.14 -18.08 20.71
C LEU A 112 6.64 -18.35 22.13
N GLN A 113 5.68 -17.57 22.64
CA GLN A 113 5.09 -17.79 23.97
C GLN A 113 4.39 -19.15 24.05
N GLY A 114 3.66 -19.54 23.01
CA GLY A 114 3.06 -20.86 22.91
C GLY A 114 4.10 -21.96 23.01
N MET A 115 5.18 -21.88 22.22
CA MET A 115 6.28 -22.85 22.27
C MET A 115 6.96 -22.92 23.65
N ALA A 116 7.22 -21.78 24.28
CA ALA A 116 7.81 -21.73 25.62
C ALA A 116 6.89 -22.40 26.67
N SER A 117 5.58 -22.20 26.55
CA SER A 117 4.57 -22.82 27.41
C SER A 117 4.54 -24.35 27.27
N TYR A 118 4.70 -24.88 26.05
CA TYR A 118 4.82 -26.32 25.81
C TYR A 118 6.08 -26.92 26.42
N LEU A 119 7.21 -26.20 26.42
CA LEU A 119 8.46 -26.66 27.01
C LEU A 119 8.46 -26.61 28.55
N GLN A 120 7.60 -25.79 29.15
CA GLN A 120 7.45 -25.66 30.60
C GLN A 120 6.41 -26.60 31.23
N GLN A 121 5.65 -27.38 30.45
CA GLN A 121 4.75 -28.38 31.03
C GLN A 121 5.57 -29.46 31.76
N PRO A 122 5.42 -29.62 33.10
CA PRO A 122 6.07 -30.71 33.80
C PRO A 122 5.51 -32.04 33.29
N ALA A 123 6.37 -33.04 33.16
CA ALA A 123 6.00 -34.42 32.80
C ALA A 123 5.10 -35.06 33.88
N THR A 124 3.84 -34.63 33.98
CA THR A 124 2.86 -35.25 34.85
C THR A 124 1.94 -36.11 34.00
N THR A 125 2.31 -37.39 33.85
CA THR A 125 1.47 -38.53 34.22
C THR A 125 2.10 -39.84 33.72
N SER A 126 2.86 -40.49 34.60
CA SER A 126 2.91 -41.95 34.64
C SER A 126 2.86 -42.40 36.10
N LYS A 127 1.69 -42.23 36.71
CA LYS A 127 1.24 -43.19 37.73
C LYS A 127 0.51 -44.31 36.98
N LYS A 128 1.22 -45.39 36.69
CA LYS A 128 0.58 -46.69 36.46
C LYS A 128 0.91 -47.59 37.65
N LYS A 129 -0.19 -48.03 38.24
CA LYS A 129 -0.36 -48.93 39.37
C LYS A 129 0.12 -50.34 39.02
#